data_AF-A0A1T4SQ89-F1
#
_entry.id   AF-A0A1T4SQ89-F1
#
_cell.length_a   1.000
_cell.length_b   1.000
_cell.length_c   1.000
_cell.angle_alpha   90.00
_cell.angle_beta   90.00
_cell.angle_gamma   90.00
#
_symmetry.space_group_name_H-M   'P 1'
#
loop_
_entity.id
_entity.type
_entity.pdbx_description
1 polymer ?
#
loop_
_entity_poly.entity_id
_entity_poly.type
_entity_poly.pdbx_seq_one_letter_code
_entity_poly.pdbx_strand_id
1 'polypeptide(L)'
;MSVTWYTWLEQGRDVSASPQALAALAVALHLSPAERRYLFELAGKRDPAAAPGEPAETMDVPAALAEAVNAIKPPAYLLDRLWNARAWNNAAQRLFVGWLDRGDDRNLLRYIFLNPVSRTVIPDWSRRARRVLAEFRAESGPHIDDPALVALVEDLRQRSALFARCWREHEVVERLGGERSFDHPRSGRLAYEQIAFTVASRIDSKLVMLLPRGRSRR
;
A
#
# COMPACT_ATOMS: atom_id res chain seq x y z
N MET A 1 -1.88 -28.68 -25.02
CA MET A 1 -2.49 -27.92 -23.91
C MET A 1 -4.00 -28.09 -24.01
N SER A 2 -4.63 -28.68 -23.00
CA SER A 2 -6.03 -29.12 -23.08
C SER A 2 -7.01 -27.94 -23.05
N VAL A 3 -8.05 -28.00 -23.87
CA VAL A 3 -9.21 -27.07 -23.95
C VAL A 3 -9.82 -26.79 -22.57
N THR A 4 -9.67 -27.72 -21.63
CA THR A 4 -10.12 -27.61 -20.25
C THR A 4 -9.50 -26.43 -19.49
N TRP A 5 -8.30 -25.98 -19.86
CA TRP A 5 -7.60 -24.94 -19.08
C TRP A 5 -8.12 -23.52 -19.35
N TYR A 6 -8.52 -23.27 -20.60
CA TYR A 6 -9.08 -21.98 -21.01
C TYR A 6 -10.45 -21.74 -20.37
N THR A 7 -11.27 -22.79 -20.24
CA THR A 7 -12.62 -22.71 -19.66
C THR A 7 -12.61 -22.43 -18.15
N TRP A 8 -11.55 -22.80 -17.44
CA TRP A 8 -11.45 -22.59 -15.99
C TRP A 8 -11.04 -21.15 -15.65
N LEU A 9 -10.28 -20.51 -16.52
CA LEU A 9 -9.85 -19.12 -16.37
C LEU A 9 -11.01 -18.15 -16.59
N GLU A 10 -11.92 -18.46 -17.52
CA GLU A 10 -13.15 -17.67 -17.75
C GLU A 10 -14.20 -17.82 -16.62
N GLN A 11 -14.15 -18.91 -15.85
CA GLN A 11 -15.15 -19.21 -14.83
C GLN A 11 -14.80 -18.72 -13.42
N GLY A 12 -13.65 -18.05 -13.22
CA GLY A 12 -13.27 -17.46 -11.93
C GLY A 12 -13.21 -18.48 -10.78
N ARG A 13 -13.00 -19.77 -11.07
CA ARG A 13 -12.81 -20.79 -10.03
C ARG A 13 -11.43 -20.61 -9.40
N ASP A 14 -11.37 -20.80 -8.08
CA ASP A 14 -10.21 -20.62 -7.23
C ASP A 14 -9.12 -21.67 -7.52
N VAL A 15 -8.44 -21.50 -8.66
CA VAL A 15 -7.23 -22.24 -9.01
C VAL A 15 -6.11 -21.22 -9.07
N SER A 16 -5.45 -21.03 -7.93
CA SER A 16 -4.24 -20.21 -7.87
C SER A 16 -3.17 -20.84 -8.77
N ALA A 17 -3.02 -20.31 -9.99
CA ALA A 17 -2.00 -20.77 -10.92
C ALA A 17 -0.62 -20.54 -10.31
N SER A 18 0.24 -21.57 -10.34
CA SER A 18 1.60 -21.46 -9.82
C SER A 18 2.42 -20.46 -10.66
N PRO A 19 3.45 -19.82 -10.08
CA PRO A 19 4.35 -18.94 -10.84
C PRO A 19 4.95 -19.63 -12.08
N GLN A 20 5.22 -20.93 -12.00
CA GLN A 20 5.71 -21.74 -13.12
C GLN A 20 4.66 -21.93 -14.22
N ALA A 21 3.38 -22.12 -13.85
CA ALA A 21 2.30 -22.21 -14.81
C ALA A 21 2.07 -20.86 -15.53
N LEU A 22 2.13 -19.75 -14.82
CA LEU A 22 2.07 -18.40 -15.40
C LEU A 22 3.25 -18.13 -16.34
N ALA A 23 4.45 -18.57 -15.95
CA ALA A 23 5.65 -18.44 -16.79
C ALA A 23 5.50 -19.20 -18.11
N ALA A 24 4.96 -20.43 -18.05
CA ALA A 24 4.70 -21.26 -19.23
C ALA A 24 3.59 -20.66 -20.12
N LEU A 25 2.54 -20.09 -19.51
CA LEU A 25 1.49 -19.38 -20.23
C LEU A 25 2.03 -18.15 -20.98
N ALA A 26 2.85 -17.33 -20.32
CA ALA A 26 3.45 -16.15 -20.96
C ALA A 26 4.34 -16.51 -22.16
N VAL A 27 5.07 -17.63 -22.08
CA VAL A 27 5.85 -18.16 -23.22
C VAL A 27 4.92 -18.68 -24.32
N ALA A 28 3.94 -19.51 -23.98
CA ALA A 28 3.03 -20.12 -24.96
C ALA A 28 2.21 -19.07 -25.73
N LEU A 29 1.79 -18.00 -25.04
CA LEU A 29 1.03 -16.89 -25.63
C LEU A 29 1.93 -15.83 -26.28
N HIS A 30 3.25 -16.02 -26.30
CA HIS A 30 4.21 -15.06 -26.86
C HIS A 30 4.02 -13.64 -26.29
N LEU A 31 3.73 -13.55 -25.00
CA LEU A 31 3.50 -12.27 -24.34
C LEU A 31 4.77 -11.42 -24.41
N SER A 32 4.57 -10.14 -24.73
CA SER A 32 5.60 -9.13 -24.58
C SER A 32 6.06 -9.03 -23.11
N PRO A 33 7.24 -8.45 -22.83
CA PRO A 33 7.69 -8.22 -21.46
C PRO A 33 6.67 -7.45 -20.60
N ALA A 34 5.94 -6.50 -21.20
CA ALA A 34 4.90 -5.73 -20.52
C ALA A 34 3.67 -6.59 -20.17
N GLU A 35 3.22 -7.44 -21.09
CA GLU A 35 2.09 -8.35 -20.88
C GLU A 35 2.42 -9.46 -19.89
N ARG A 36 3.65 -9.99 -19.94
CA ARG A 36 4.13 -10.96 -18.95
C ARG A 36 4.14 -10.34 -17.56
N ARG A 37 4.70 -9.13 -17.41
CA ARG A 37 4.68 -8.40 -16.14
C ARG A 37 3.24 -8.19 -15.65
N TYR A 38 2.35 -7.74 -16.54
CA TYR A 38 0.94 -7.56 -16.20
C TYR A 38 0.24 -8.86 -15.76
N LEU A 39 0.53 -10.00 -16.41
CA LEU A 39 0.02 -11.32 -16.02
C LEU A 39 0.43 -11.69 -14.59
N PHE A 40 1.71 -11.51 -14.25
CA PHE A 40 2.23 -11.81 -12.92
C PHE A 40 1.73 -10.83 -11.85
N GLU A 41 1.63 -9.54 -12.18
CA GLU A 41 1.02 -8.50 -11.34
C GLU A 41 -0.45 -8.83 -11.05
N LEU A 42 -1.24 -9.20 -12.07
CA LEU A 42 -2.66 -9.57 -11.93
C LEU A 42 -2.84 -10.82 -11.05
N ALA A 43 -1.94 -11.80 -11.18
CA ALA A 43 -1.96 -13.00 -10.37
C ALA A 43 -1.41 -12.81 -8.94
N GLY A 44 -0.85 -11.63 -8.63
CA GLY A 44 -0.20 -11.35 -7.35
C GLY A 44 1.09 -12.17 -7.13
N LYS A 45 1.70 -12.71 -8.18
CA LYS A 45 2.86 -13.62 -8.10
C LYS A 45 4.12 -12.95 -8.64
N ARG A 46 5.28 -13.34 -8.12
CA ARG A 46 6.58 -12.99 -8.71
C ARG A 46 6.84 -13.83 -9.95
N ASP A 47 7.40 -13.19 -10.97
CA ASP A 47 7.88 -13.86 -12.17
C ASP A 47 9.17 -14.65 -11.86
N PRO A 48 9.19 -15.98 -12.03
CA PRO A 48 10.39 -16.79 -11.83
C PRO A 48 11.55 -16.46 -12.79
N ALA A 49 11.25 -15.84 -13.93
CA ALA A 49 12.24 -15.46 -14.93
C ALA A 49 12.82 -14.04 -14.70
N ALA A 50 12.25 -13.27 -13.76
CA ALA A 50 12.87 -12.04 -13.31
C ALA A 50 14.20 -12.40 -12.62
N ALA A 51 15.30 -11.75 -13.02
CA ALA A 51 16.63 -12.14 -12.58
C ALA A 51 16.74 -12.10 -11.03
N PRO A 52 17.30 -13.14 -10.39
CA PRO A 52 17.56 -13.10 -8.95
C PRO A 52 18.65 -12.06 -8.69
N GLY A 53 18.27 -10.88 -8.24
CA GLY A 53 19.20 -9.78 -8.01
C GLY A 53 19.10 -8.63 -9.02
N GLU A 54 18.09 -8.61 -9.90
CA GLU A 54 17.47 -7.29 -10.10
C GLU A 54 17.11 -6.81 -8.69
N PRO A 55 17.60 -5.64 -8.25
CA PRO A 55 17.00 -5.02 -7.09
C PRO A 55 15.48 -5.09 -7.31
N ALA A 56 14.67 -5.02 -6.25
CA ALA A 56 13.44 -4.28 -6.50
C ALA A 56 13.98 -2.90 -6.91
N GLU A 57 14.25 -2.71 -8.21
CA GLU A 57 14.72 -1.46 -8.78
C GLU A 57 13.83 -0.48 -8.09
N THR A 58 14.45 0.47 -7.40
CA THR A 58 13.82 1.70 -6.99
C THR A 58 12.72 1.96 -7.99
N MET A 59 11.49 1.56 -7.62
CA MET A 59 10.38 1.62 -8.55
C MET A 59 10.09 3.09 -8.50
N ASP A 60 10.89 3.81 -9.27
CA ASP A 60 10.83 5.22 -9.39
C ASP A 60 9.45 5.42 -9.98
N VAL A 61 8.65 6.11 -9.19
CA VAL A 61 7.36 6.58 -9.63
C VAL A 61 7.64 7.28 -10.95
N PRO A 62 7.02 6.86 -12.07
CA PRO A 62 7.23 7.54 -13.34
C PRO A 62 7.09 9.04 -13.11
N ALA A 63 8.01 9.86 -13.64
CA ALA A 63 8.06 11.28 -13.33
C ALA A 63 6.68 11.95 -13.51
N ALA A 64 5.97 11.60 -14.58
CA ALA A 64 4.60 12.05 -14.85
C ALA A 64 3.58 11.69 -13.73
N LEU A 65 3.71 10.53 -13.08
CA LEU A 65 2.85 10.15 -11.95
C LEU A 65 3.21 10.96 -10.69
N ALA A 66 4.48 11.23 -10.44
CA ALA A 66 4.89 12.12 -9.34
C ALA A 66 4.42 13.57 -9.59
N GLU A 67 4.51 14.06 -10.81
CA GLU A 67 3.95 15.35 -11.25
C GLU A 67 2.43 15.39 -11.07
N ALA A 68 1.72 14.33 -11.47
CA ALA A 68 0.28 14.23 -11.27
C ALA A 68 -0.09 14.32 -9.77
N VAL A 69 0.66 13.64 -8.88
CA VAL A 69 0.46 13.76 -7.43
C VAL A 69 0.69 15.21 -6.97
N ASN A 70 1.73 15.88 -7.46
CA ASN A 70 2.00 17.29 -7.14
C ASN A 70 0.94 18.27 -7.64
N ALA A 71 0.26 17.95 -8.75
CA ALA A 71 -0.82 18.77 -9.30
C ALA A 71 -2.12 18.70 -8.46
N ILE A 72 -2.28 17.70 -7.58
CA ILE A 72 -3.44 17.57 -6.71
C ILE A 72 -3.40 18.66 -5.62
N LYS A 73 -4.49 19.42 -5.49
CA LYS A 73 -4.62 20.51 -4.50
C LYS A 73 -4.68 20.04 -3.03
N PRO A 74 -5.55 19.11 -2.62
CA PRO A 74 -5.56 18.59 -1.24
C PRO A 74 -4.32 17.72 -0.95
N PRO A 75 -4.02 17.39 0.32
CA PRO A 75 -2.97 16.43 0.66
C PRO A 75 -3.13 15.12 -0.12
N ALA A 76 -2.09 14.74 -0.86
CA ALA A 76 -2.09 13.53 -1.68
C ALA A 76 -0.72 12.84 -1.63
N TYR A 77 -0.74 11.52 -1.61
CA TYR A 77 0.46 10.69 -1.59
C TYR A 77 0.22 9.31 -2.21
N LEU A 78 1.26 8.75 -2.80
CA LEU A 78 1.29 7.45 -3.42
C LEU A 78 1.99 6.45 -2.49
N LEU A 79 1.35 5.33 -2.23
CA LEU A 79 1.91 4.21 -1.48
C LEU A 79 2.18 3.03 -2.43
N ASP A 80 3.32 2.37 -2.26
CA ASP A 80 3.54 1.04 -2.83
C ASP A 80 2.82 -0.06 -2.02
N ARG A 81 2.92 -1.31 -2.47
CA ARG A 81 2.36 -2.50 -1.82
C ARG A 81 2.82 -2.73 -0.39
N LEU A 82 4.00 -2.23 0.00
CA LEU A 82 4.51 -2.31 1.37
C LEU A 82 4.15 -1.06 2.20
N TRP A 83 3.37 -0.16 1.61
CA TRP A 83 3.00 1.15 2.14
C TRP A 83 4.19 2.07 2.42
N ASN A 84 5.24 1.98 1.60
CA ASN A 84 6.24 3.04 1.51
C ASN A 84 5.65 4.20 0.69
N ALA A 85 5.78 5.42 1.18
CA ALA A 85 5.45 6.60 0.38
C ALA A 85 6.48 6.77 -0.74
N ARG A 86 6.00 6.74 -1.98
CA ARG A 86 6.82 6.81 -3.20
C ARG A 86 6.76 8.17 -3.87
N ALA A 87 5.65 8.89 -3.70
CA ALA A 87 5.47 10.28 -4.11
C ALA A 87 4.46 10.96 -3.19
N TRP A 88 4.59 12.26 -2.96
CA TRP A 88 3.64 13.04 -2.18
C TRP A 88 3.74 14.51 -2.54
N ASN A 89 2.64 15.24 -2.37
CA ASN A 89 2.64 16.68 -2.63
C ASN A 89 3.00 17.50 -1.39
N ASN A 90 3.26 18.78 -1.61
CA ASN A 90 3.61 19.74 -0.54
C ASN A 90 2.53 19.83 0.56
N ALA A 91 1.25 19.60 0.23
CA ALA A 91 0.17 19.61 1.21
C ALA A 91 0.23 18.39 2.15
N ALA A 92 0.52 17.20 1.62
CA ALA A 92 0.78 16.00 2.40
C ALA A 92 2.05 16.13 3.25
N GLN A 93 3.13 16.66 2.68
CA GLN A 93 4.37 16.91 3.42
C GLN A 93 4.14 17.79 4.65
N ARG A 94 3.35 18.87 4.51
CA ARG A 94 3.02 19.75 5.64
C ARG A 94 2.12 19.10 6.68
N LEU A 95 1.19 18.24 6.25
CA LEU A 95 0.23 17.58 7.15
C LEU A 95 0.89 16.49 8.00
N PHE A 96 1.74 15.67 7.38
CA PHE A 96 2.33 14.48 8.00
C PHE A 96 3.67 14.77 8.67
N VAL A 97 3.61 15.49 9.78
CA VAL A 97 4.76 15.83 10.64
C VAL A 97 5.40 14.58 11.21
N GLY A 98 6.73 14.47 11.09
CA GLY A 98 7.51 13.32 11.53
C GLY A 98 7.53 12.14 10.55
N TRP A 99 6.86 12.25 9.41
CA TRP A 99 6.86 11.20 8.37
C TRP A 99 7.32 11.73 7.03
N LEU A 100 6.51 12.58 6.38
CA LEU A 100 6.81 13.07 5.03
C LEU A 100 7.69 14.32 5.05
N ASP A 101 7.66 15.10 6.11
CA ASP A 101 8.42 16.34 6.25
C ASP A 101 9.92 16.14 6.47
N ARG A 102 10.32 15.10 7.24
CA ARG A 102 11.70 14.97 7.77
C ARG A 102 12.20 13.53 7.95
N GLY A 103 11.41 12.50 7.61
CA GLY A 103 11.80 11.11 7.85
C GLY A 103 12.68 10.52 6.75
N ASP A 104 13.75 9.81 7.10
CA ASP A 104 14.47 8.97 6.14
C ASP A 104 13.65 7.73 5.76
N ASP A 105 12.88 7.23 6.73
CA ASP A 105 11.96 6.11 6.55
C ASP A 105 10.58 6.60 6.09
N ARG A 106 10.20 6.17 4.89
CA ARG A 106 8.94 6.53 4.24
C ARG A 106 7.85 5.48 4.43
N ASN A 107 8.09 4.43 5.21
CA ASN A 107 7.08 3.40 5.48
C ASN A 107 6.01 3.89 6.47
N LEU A 108 4.74 3.85 6.04
CA LEU A 108 3.61 4.32 6.86
C LEU A 108 3.43 3.49 8.14
N LEU A 109 3.65 2.18 8.09
CA LEU A 109 3.50 1.33 9.27
C LEU A 109 4.60 1.63 10.29
N ARG A 110 5.86 1.77 9.86
CA ARG A 110 6.95 2.16 10.76
C ARG A 110 6.71 3.52 11.38
N TYR A 111 6.22 4.50 10.62
CA TYR A 111 5.82 5.78 11.18
C TYR A 111 4.75 5.61 12.27
N ILE A 112 3.66 4.90 11.99
CA ILE A 112 2.54 4.77 12.94
C ILE A 112 2.94 3.97 14.18
N PHE A 113 3.69 2.88 14.04
CA PHE A 113 3.93 1.97 15.15
C PHE A 113 5.20 2.27 15.94
N LEU A 114 6.21 2.89 15.30
CA LEU A 114 7.54 3.06 15.88
C LEU A 114 7.88 4.52 16.15
N ASN A 115 7.43 5.47 15.33
CA ASN A 115 7.76 6.88 15.52
C ASN A 115 6.93 7.48 16.67
N PRO A 116 7.56 8.01 17.74
CA PRO A 116 6.84 8.63 18.86
C PRO A 116 5.99 9.83 18.45
N VAL A 117 6.37 10.56 17.39
CA VAL A 117 5.61 11.71 16.87
C VAL A 117 4.19 11.26 16.47
N SER A 118 4.04 10.08 15.89
CA SER A 118 2.71 9.58 15.48
C SER A 118 1.72 9.51 16.65
N ARG A 119 2.18 9.29 17.89
CA ARG A 119 1.33 9.23 19.09
C ARG A 119 0.79 10.59 19.52
N THR A 120 1.42 11.68 19.09
CA THR A 120 0.99 13.04 19.41
C THR A 120 0.14 13.64 18.30
N VAL A 121 0.43 13.34 17.02
CA VAL A 121 -0.31 13.89 15.88
C VAL A 121 -1.56 13.09 15.53
N ILE A 122 -1.67 11.83 15.94
CA ILE A 122 -2.81 10.96 15.60
C ILE A 122 -3.74 10.83 16.83
N PRO A 123 -4.94 11.45 16.78
CA PRO A 123 -5.98 11.24 17.80
C PRO A 123 -6.37 9.77 17.90
N ASP A 124 -6.61 9.30 19.13
CA ASP A 124 -6.95 7.90 19.42
C ASP A 124 -5.97 6.92 18.75
N TRP A 125 -4.67 7.23 18.82
CA TRP A 125 -3.58 6.54 18.11
C TRP A 125 -3.73 5.01 18.10
N SER A 126 -3.98 4.37 19.26
CA SER A 126 -4.13 2.91 19.36
C SER A 126 -5.26 2.37 18.49
N ARG A 127 -6.41 3.04 18.45
CA ARG A 127 -7.55 2.66 17.61
C ARG A 127 -7.22 2.87 16.14
N ARG A 128 -6.57 3.99 15.81
CA ARG A 128 -6.16 4.28 14.43
C ARG A 128 -5.13 3.28 13.92
N ALA A 129 -4.14 2.91 14.74
CA ALA A 129 -3.10 1.93 14.42
C ALA A 129 -3.68 0.55 14.12
N ARG A 130 -4.64 0.08 14.93
CA ARG A 130 -5.39 -1.17 14.67
C ARG A 130 -6.09 -1.15 13.32
N ARG A 131 -6.81 -0.07 13.00
CA ARG A 131 -7.49 0.07 11.69
C ARG A 131 -6.50 0.06 10.53
N VAL A 132 -5.40 0.81 10.63
CA VAL A 132 -4.32 0.81 9.62
C VAL A 132 -3.77 -0.59 9.38
N LEU A 133 -3.54 -1.35 10.44
CA LEU A 133 -3.01 -2.71 10.31
C LEU A 133 -4.01 -3.66 9.65
N ALA A 134 -5.29 -3.56 10.00
CA ALA A 134 -6.35 -4.34 9.36
C ALA A 134 -6.45 -4.02 7.86
N GLU A 135 -6.44 -2.73 7.50
CA GLU A 135 -6.40 -2.26 6.10
C GLU A 135 -5.18 -2.83 5.36
N PHE A 136 -3.99 -2.75 5.95
CA PHE A 136 -2.75 -3.27 5.36
C PHE A 136 -2.80 -4.78 5.13
N ARG A 137 -3.29 -5.54 6.11
CA ARG A 137 -3.41 -6.99 6.00
C ARG A 137 -4.36 -7.40 4.88
N ALA A 138 -5.51 -6.74 4.78
CA ALA A 138 -6.50 -7.01 3.74
C ALA A 138 -5.91 -6.76 2.34
N GLU A 139 -5.15 -5.67 2.15
CA GLU A 139 -4.49 -5.35 0.88
C GLU A 139 -3.29 -6.26 0.58
N SER A 140 -2.58 -6.76 1.59
CA SER A 140 -1.37 -7.58 1.43
C SER A 140 -1.66 -9.06 1.19
N GLY A 141 -2.92 -9.51 1.32
CA GLY A 141 -3.33 -10.92 1.21
C GLY A 141 -2.78 -11.65 -0.03
N PRO A 142 -2.85 -11.08 -1.25
CA PRO A 142 -2.30 -11.69 -2.46
C PRO A 142 -0.77 -11.92 -2.43
N HIS A 143 -0.05 -11.20 -1.58
CA HIS A 143 1.42 -11.17 -1.53
C HIS A 143 1.98 -11.65 -0.19
N ILE A 144 1.23 -12.46 0.57
CA ILE A 144 1.59 -12.85 1.94
C ILE A 144 2.95 -13.57 2.04
N ASP A 145 3.37 -14.25 0.96
CA ASP A 145 4.64 -14.98 0.88
C ASP A 145 5.81 -14.14 0.37
N ASP A 146 5.62 -12.84 0.12
CA ASP A 146 6.70 -11.96 -0.34
C ASP A 146 7.75 -11.77 0.77
N PRO A 147 9.04 -12.12 0.53
CA PRO A 147 10.10 -11.95 1.52
C PRO A 147 10.22 -10.52 2.09
N ALA A 148 9.95 -9.49 1.29
CA ALA A 148 10.03 -8.10 1.75
C ALA A 148 8.87 -7.74 2.70
N LEU A 149 7.68 -8.30 2.45
CA LEU A 149 6.54 -8.16 3.35
C LEU A 149 6.79 -8.89 4.67
N VAL A 150 7.27 -10.14 4.59
CA VAL A 150 7.64 -10.95 5.77
C VAL A 150 8.66 -10.21 6.63
N ALA A 151 9.73 -9.67 6.01
CA ALA A 151 10.75 -8.91 6.73
C ALA A 151 10.19 -7.66 7.41
N LEU A 152 9.31 -6.91 6.74
CA LEU A 152 8.65 -5.73 7.32
C LEU A 152 7.79 -6.11 8.54
N VAL A 153 6.99 -7.17 8.41
CA VAL A 153 6.11 -7.65 9.47
C VAL A 153 6.93 -8.10 10.69
N GLU A 154 8.01 -8.85 10.48
CA GLU A 154 8.85 -9.33 11.58
C GLU A 154 9.57 -8.18 12.31
N ASP A 155 10.14 -7.21 11.60
CA ASP A 155 10.73 -5.99 12.20
C ASP A 155 9.70 -5.23 13.06
N LEU A 156 8.49 -5.03 12.54
CA LEU A 156 7.41 -4.35 13.27
C LEU A 156 6.93 -5.14 14.49
N ARG A 157 6.84 -6.47 14.40
CA ARG A 157 6.46 -7.35 15.53
C ARG A 157 7.49 -7.29 16.65
N GLN A 158 8.79 -7.29 16.32
CA GLN A 158 9.86 -7.23 17.31
C GLN A 158 9.90 -5.88 18.04
N ARG A 159 9.58 -4.79 17.34
CA ARG A 159 9.77 -3.43 17.86
C ARG A 159 8.49 -2.77 18.40
N SER A 160 7.32 -3.37 18.17
CA SER A 160 6.04 -2.83 18.64
C SER A 160 5.15 -3.93 19.22
N ALA A 161 5.01 -3.91 20.55
CA ALA A 161 4.12 -4.83 21.25
C ALA A 161 2.66 -4.71 20.80
N LEU A 162 2.20 -3.49 20.47
CA LEU A 162 0.87 -3.28 19.91
C LEU A 162 0.72 -3.95 18.55
N PHE A 163 1.69 -3.77 17.66
CA PHE A 163 1.69 -4.42 16.35
C PHE A 163 1.67 -5.93 16.50
N ALA A 164 2.56 -6.50 17.32
CA ALA A 164 2.64 -7.95 17.54
C ALA A 164 1.31 -8.54 18.04
N ARG A 165 0.65 -7.85 18.98
CA ARG A 165 -0.65 -8.27 19.49
C ARG A 165 -1.72 -8.26 18.39
N CYS A 166 -1.90 -7.11 17.73
CA CYS A 166 -2.92 -6.95 16.68
C CYS A 166 -2.62 -7.81 15.44
N TRP A 167 -1.35 -8.13 15.20
CA TRP A 167 -0.96 -9.04 14.14
C TRP A 167 -1.48 -10.47 14.39
N ARG A 168 -1.35 -10.96 15.63
CA ARG A 168 -1.84 -12.30 16.04
C ARG A 168 -3.37 -12.39 16.11
N GLU A 169 -4.03 -11.35 16.62
CA GLU A 169 -5.47 -11.37 16.88
C GLU A 169 -6.32 -11.35 15.59
N HIS A 170 -5.70 -11.21 14.42
CA HIS A 170 -6.38 -11.15 13.11
C HIS A 170 -7.58 -10.20 13.09
N GLU A 171 -7.53 -9.11 13.88
CA GLU A 171 -8.68 -8.21 14.02
C GLU A 171 -9.14 -7.72 12.64
N VAL A 172 -10.33 -8.16 12.25
CA VAL A 172 -11.03 -7.70 11.06
C VAL A 172 -11.78 -6.45 11.47
N VAL A 173 -11.31 -5.29 11.00
CA VAL A 173 -12.02 -4.03 11.18
C VAL A 173 -12.70 -3.70 9.86
N GLU A 174 -14.01 -3.91 9.79
CA GLU A 174 -14.82 -3.45 8.67
C GLU A 174 -14.86 -1.91 8.66
N ARG A 175 -14.07 -1.31 7.77
CA ARG A 175 -14.31 -0.04 7.04
C ARG A 175 -13.02 0.42 6.37
N LEU A 176 -12.98 0.34 5.04
CA LEU A 176 -11.98 1.02 4.21
C LEU A 176 -12.36 2.50 4.09
N GLY A 177 -11.40 3.41 4.26
CA GLY A 177 -11.64 4.85 4.17
C GLY A 177 -12.24 5.49 5.43
N GLY A 178 -12.88 6.64 5.27
CA GLY A 178 -13.49 7.37 6.38
C GLY A 178 -12.61 8.45 7.00
N GLU A 179 -13.17 9.15 7.98
CA GLU A 179 -12.53 10.31 8.60
C GLU A 179 -11.11 10.03 9.13
N ARG A 180 -10.22 10.96 8.81
CA ARG A 180 -8.84 11.06 9.30
C ARG A 180 -8.68 12.39 10.01
N SER A 181 -8.53 12.32 11.32
CA SER A 181 -8.27 13.49 12.15
C SER A 181 -6.78 13.55 12.52
N PHE A 182 -6.25 14.76 12.67
CA PHE A 182 -4.85 15.02 13.04
C PHE A 182 -4.79 16.15 14.05
N ASP A 183 -4.02 15.98 15.13
CA ASP A 183 -3.70 17.06 16.06
C ASP A 183 -2.39 17.73 15.60
N HIS A 184 -2.51 18.58 14.58
CA HIS A 184 -1.36 19.18 13.90
C HIS A 184 -0.72 20.28 14.77
N PRO A 185 0.61 20.24 15.02
CA PRO A 185 1.26 21.12 15.99
C PRO A 185 1.12 22.62 15.68
N ARG A 186 0.98 22.99 14.39
CA ARG A 186 0.84 24.39 13.97
C ARG A 186 -0.58 24.81 13.60
N SER A 187 -1.48 23.85 13.37
CA SER A 187 -2.81 24.13 12.80
C SER A 187 -3.96 23.62 13.66
N GLY A 188 -3.64 23.04 14.81
CA GLY A 188 -4.60 22.42 15.71
C GLY A 188 -5.24 21.17 15.11
N ARG A 189 -6.45 20.86 15.56
CA ARG A 189 -7.20 19.69 15.08
C ARG A 189 -7.70 19.91 13.65
N LEU A 190 -7.28 19.02 12.76
CA LEU A 190 -7.70 18.95 11.37
C LEU A 190 -8.48 17.66 11.13
N ALA A 191 -9.46 17.69 10.22
CA ALA A 191 -10.25 16.52 9.85
C ALA A 191 -10.40 16.44 8.33
N TYR A 192 -10.21 15.24 7.81
CA TYR A 192 -10.24 14.94 6.39
C TYR A 192 -11.08 13.70 6.12
N GLU A 193 -11.71 13.66 4.95
CA GLU A 193 -12.26 12.44 4.39
C GLU A 193 -11.17 11.77 3.53
N GLN A 194 -10.86 10.50 3.80
CA GLN A 194 -9.88 9.76 3.01
C GLN A 194 -10.55 9.10 1.82
N ILE A 195 -9.98 9.32 0.64
CA ILE A 195 -10.31 8.58 -0.59
C ILE A 195 -9.05 7.89 -1.08
N ALA A 196 -9.17 6.63 -1.51
CA ALA A 196 -8.08 5.85 -2.06
C ALA A 196 -8.44 5.37 -3.47
N PHE A 197 -7.45 5.39 -4.36
CA PHE A 197 -7.57 4.98 -5.76
C PHE A 197 -6.47 3.98 -6.09
N THR A 198 -6.83 2.91 -6.80
CA THR A 198 -5.85 2.04 -7.45
C THR A 198 -5.28 2.74 -8.68
N VAL A 199 -3.96 2.68 -8.86
CA VAL A 199 -3.32 3.28 -10.04
C VAL A 199 -3.27 2.25 -11.16
N ALA A 200 -4.00 2.49 -12.26
CA ALA A 200 -4.12 1.49 -13.33
C ALA A 200 -2.78 1.05 -13.95
N SER A 201 -1.81 1.97 -14.05
CA SER A 201 -0.47 1.66 -14.58
C SER A 201 0.44 0.93 -13.58
N ARG A 202 0.06 0.87 -12.30
CA ARG A 202 0.77 0.20 -11.21
C ARG A 202 -0.24 -0.28 -10.16
N ILE A 203 -0.85 -1.43 -10.43
CA ILE A 203 -1.95 -1.98 -9.62
C ILE A 203 -1.54 -2.30 -8.17
N ASP A 204 -0.24 -2.47 -7.95
CA ASP A 204 0.39 -2.65 -6.63
C ASP A 204 0.61 -1.32 -5.88
N SER A 205 0.19 -0.20 -6.45
CA SER A 205 0.30 1.14 -5.89
C SER A 205 -1.08 1.77 -5.71
N LYS A 206 -1.23 2.55 -4.64
CA LYS A 206 -2.46 3.31 -4.39
C LYS A 206 -2.19 4.78 -4.16
N LEU A 207 -3.02 5.62 -4.79
CA LEU A 207 -3.07 7.04 -4.53
C LEU A 207 -4.06 7.29 -3.39
N VAL A 208 -3.63 8.02 -2.38
CA VAL A 208 -4.49 8.46 -1.27
C VAL A 208 -4.65 9.97 -1.33
N MET A 209 -5.89 10.43 -1.24
CA MET A 209 -6.26 11.84 -1.13
C MET A 209 -7.00 12.10 0.18
N LEU A 210 -6.71 13.23 0.82
CA LEU A 210 -7.37 13.67 2.04
C LEU A 210 -8.15 14.96 1.77
N LEU A 211 -9.46 14.84 1.59
CA LEU A 211 -10.33 15.98 1.32
C LEU A 211 -10.68 16.68 2.64
N PRO A 212 -10.42 17.99 2.81
CA PRO A 212 -10.79 18.69 4.03
C PRO A 212 -12.29 18.56 4.28
N ARG A 213 -12.68 18.11 5.47
CA ARG A 213 -14.08 18.24 5.90
C ARG A 213 -14.27 19.70 6.30
N GLY A 214 -15.20 20.40 5.66
CA GLY A 214 -15.58 21.74 6.10
C GLY A 214 -15.93 21.70 7.59
N ARG A 215 -15.54 22.72 8.35
CA ARG A 215 -16.06 22.89 9.72
C ARG A 215 -17.58 22.85 9.61
N SER A 216 -18.22 21.86 10.25
CA SER A 216 -19.66 21.88 10.44
C SER A 216 -20.00 23.25 11.00
N ARG A 217 -20.71 24.06 10.21
CA ARG A 217 -21.34 25.29 10.71
C ARG A 217 -22.32 24.82 11.77
N ARG A 218 -21.94 24.98 13.04
CA ARG A 218 -22.90 25.07 14.13
C ARG A 218 -23.43 26.49 14.17
#